data_AF-A0A7V9Q5Z6-F1
#
_entry.id   AF-A0A7V9Q5Z6-F1
#
_cell.length_a   1.000
_cell.length_b   1.000
_cell.length_c   1.000
_cell.angle_alpha   90.00
_cell.angle_beta   90.00
_cell.angle_gamma   90.00
#
_symmetry.space_group_name_H-M   'P 1'
#
loop_
_entity.id
_entity.type
_entity.pdbx_description
1 polymer ?
#
loop_
_entity_poly.entity_id
_entity_poly.type
_entity_poly.pdbx_seq_one_letter_code
_entity_poly.pdbx_strand_id
1 'polypeptide(L)'
;MNWPQVELSSPVSGFTNPVHVAHAGDGSGRLFVSEEKGRVLIIKNGQILTTPFLDLTSKVSIREGALVGLAFPPGYAAKGYFYVKYQVEPSCDVILARYRLTANPDVADANSEEIILSISAAAPPQCGHQGGVPAFNPQDGYLYVSTGDGSFVGDPGNFAQNTNSLLGKMLRIDTESAVPAGSQLKYNIPPTNPFVSTLGYQREIWAIGFRNPWRFSFDRLTADLYIGDIGQYAYEEIDFQAAGGAGGENYGWNKLEGNHCYNATTCDMTGFTPPAVEYDHAQGCSVTGGMVYRGSDYPSMQGIYFYGDYCNGNIWGLRRVNDAWQNTLLIDTDYAIVSFGEDEAGNVYVVDRELGRISKLVASNATPMPTPTPTPTPTPVPTPTPDPNWTFCATEGQRCEFTGTRQVRYGANGSYAYGNYTSGVDCTNAVFGDPIFGVVKSCFYATQIVEPTPTPTPTPTPTPTPTPTPTTPQAPGGLVAASVSATQVELTWTDNSTNENGFYIERANEGSNFVQVGSVSADKTTYLDTNLRSNKRYSYRVRAYNQAGTSGYSNVVNVRTPRG
;
A
#
# COMPACT_ATOMS: atom_id res chain seq x y z
N MET A 1 -20.37 -14.63 6.23
CA MET A 1 -20.21 -13.19 5.90
C MET A 1 -19.60 -13.07 4.52
N ASN A 2 -20.12 -12.16 3.68
CA ASN A 2 -19.56 -11.92 2.35
C ASN A 2 -18.19 -11.24 2.47
N TRP A 3 -17.35 -11.38 1.45
CA TRP A 3 -16.08 -10.68 1.36
C TRP A 3 -16.29 -9.18 1.10
N PRO A 4 -15.46 -8.29 1.68
CA PRO A 4 -15.56 -6.85 1.41
C PRO A 4 -15.17 -6.55 -0.04
N GLN A 5 -15.73 -5.47 -0.59
CA GLN A 5 -15.15 -4.83 -1.77
C GLN A 5 -14.05 -3.89 -1.29
N VAL A 6 -12.87 -3.99 -1.87
CA VAL A 6 -11.68 -3.23 -1.46
C VAL A 6 -11.05 -2.51 -2.63
N GLU A 7 -10.39 -1.40 -2.33
CA GLU A 7 -9.62 -0.61 -3.27
C GLU A 7 -8.38 -0.01 -2.59
N LEU A 8 -7.47 0.53 -3.39
CA LEU A 8 -6.31 1.26 -2.89
C LEU A 8 -6.63 2.75 -2.89
N SER A 9 -6.33 3.43 -1.77
CA SER A 9 -6.43 4.89 -1.70
C SER A 9 -5.47 5.57 -2.68
N SER A 10 -5.59 6.89 -2.84
CA SER A 10 -4.55 7.67 -3.51
C SER A 10 -3.18 7.41 -2.85
N PRO A 11 -2.12 7.14 -3.64
CA PRO A 11 -0.82 6.79 -3.10
C PRO A 11 -0.05 8.01 -2.60
N VAL A 12 0.74 7.81 -1.54
CA VAL A 12 1.92 8.62 -1.28
C VAL A 12 3.04 8.11 -2.18
N SER A 13 3.57 8.97 -3.04
CA SER A 13 4.56 8.61 -4.08
C SER A 13 5.86 9.39 -3.90
N GLY A 14 6.95 8.87 -4.47
CA GLY A 14 8.26 9.51 -4.44
C GLY A 14 9.35 8.69 -3.76
N PHE A 15 9.07 7.42 -3.45
CA PHE A 15 10.05 6.48 -2.92
C PHE A 15 10.88 5.85 -4.04
N THR A 16 12.11 5.47 -3.75
CA THR A 16 12.97 4.68 -4.64
C THR A 16 13.02 3.24 -4.15
N ASN A 17 12.37 2.32 -4.87
CA ASN A 17 12.32 0.89 -4.52
C ASN A 17 12.00 0.64 -3.03
N PRO A 18 10.85 1.13 -2.52
CA PRO A 18 10.44 0.86 -1.14
C PRO A 18 10.19 -0.64 -0.96
N VAL A 19 10.61 -1.19 0.18
CA VAL A 19 10.52 -2.63 0.49
C VAL A 19 9.83 -2.92 1.82
N HIS A 20 9.57 -1.90 2.64
CA HIS A 20 8.89 -2.07 3.91
C HIS A 20 8.22 -0.78 4.37
N VAL A 21 7.08 -0.91 5.06
CA VAL A 21 6.44 0.18 5.79
C VAL A 21 6.01 -0.31 7.18
N ALA A 22 6.28 0.49 8.22
CA ALA A 22 5.90 0.17 9.60
C ALA A 22 5.62 1.45 10.40
N HIS A 23 4.84 1.33 11.48
CA HIS A 23 4.72 2.37 12.50
C HIS A 23 5.67 2.11 13.67
N ALA A 24 5.91 3.12 14.51
CA ALA A 24 6.77 3.01 15.69
C ALA A 24 6.03 2.66 16.99
N GLY A 25 4.70 2.81 17.04
CA GLY A 25 3.93 2.49 18.25
C GLY A 25 4.22 3.47 19.38
N ASP A 26 4.53 4.72 19.03
CA ASP A 26 4.88 5.82 19.94
C ASP A 26 3.80 6.91 19.99
N GLY A 27 2.67 6.70 19.31
CA GLY A 27 1.54 7.63 19.26
C GLY A 27 1.76 8.81 18.32
N SER A 28 2.85 8.81 17.53
CA SER A 28 3.17 9.90 16.61
C SER A 28 2.40 9.83 15.28
N GLY A 29 1.79 8.69 14.96
CA GLY A 29 1.16 8.44 13.66
C GLY A 29 2.13 8.41 12.48
N ARG A 30 3.44 8.34 12.72
CA ARG A 30 4.46 8.27 11.66
C ARG A 30 4.49 6.87 11.02
N LEU A 31 4.65 6.84 9.71
CA LEU A 31 5.03 5.63 8.98
C LEU A 31 6.49 5.74 8.54
N PHE A 32 7.25 4.68 8.77
CA PHE A 32 8.65 4.55 8.42
C PHE A 32 8.75 3.62 7.21
N VAL A 33 9.33 4.13 6.14
CA VAL A 33 9.40 3.45 4.85
C VAL A 33 10.85 3.11 4.56
N SER A 34 11.18 1.83 4.50
CA SER A 34 12.52 1.37 4.13
C SER A 34 12.64 1.26 2.62
N GLU A 35 13.69 1.82 2.06
CA GLU A 35 14.09 1.70 0.66
C GLU A 35 15.24 0.70 0.54
N GLU A 36 15.19 -0.16 -0.48
CA GLU A 36 16.10 -1.29 -0.67
C GLU A 36 17.59 -0.94 -0.52
N LYS A 37 17.99 0.28 -0.90
CA LYS A 37 19.38 0.74 -0.91
C LYS A 37 19.81 1.46 0.38
N GLY A 38 19.15 1.18 1.50
CA GLY A 38 19.66 1.56 2.82
C GLY A 38 19.11 2.86 3.40
N ARG A 39 18.09 3.49 2.80
CA ARG A 39 17.43 4.66 3.40
C ARG A 39 16.14 4.26 4.11
N VAL A 40 15.81 4.99 5.17
CA VAL A 40 14.49 4.97 5.80
C VAL A 40 13.92 6.37 5.76
N LEU A 41 12.76 6.55 5.12
CA LEU A 41 12.02 7.81 5.05
C LEU A 41 10.82 7.79 6.00
N ILE A 42 10.32 8.97 6.37
CA ILE A 42 9.12 9.10 7.19
C ILE A 42 7.99 9.71 6.37
N ILE A 43 6.81 9.09 6.43
CA ILE A 43 5.54 9.74 6.12
C ILE A 43 4.98 10.31 7.41
N LYS A 44 4.74 11.61 7.45
CA LYS A 44 4.14 12.33 8.57
C LYS A 44 3.10 13.29 8.02
N ASN A 45 1.86 13.21 8.53
CA ASN A 45 0.73 14.01 8.04
C ASN A 45 0.50 13.87 6.52
N GLY A 46 0.66 12.65 5.99
CA GLY A 46 0.48 12.36 4.55
C GLY A 46 1.59 12.88 3.63
N GLN A 47 2.69 13.42 4.18
CA GLN A 47 3.82 13.95 3.42
C GLN A 47 5.10 13.20 3.74
N ILE A 48 5.97 13.02 2.74
CA ILE A 48 7.31 12.45 2.93
C ILE A 48 8.22 13.54 3.49
N LEU A 49 8.90 13.26 4.60
CA LEU A 49 9.94 14.15 5.12
C LEU A 49 11.18 14.12 4.23
N THR A 50 11.78 15.29 3.99
CA THR A 50 12.95 15.42 3.11
C THR A 50 14.22 14.85 3.71
N THR A 51 14.38 14.95 5.03
CA THR A 51 15.49 14.32 5.76
C THR A 51 15.15 12.86 6.03
N PRO A 52 16.00 11.89 5.62
CA PRO A 52 15.78 10.50 5.96
C PRO A 52 15.87 10.30 7.47
N PHE A 53 15.05 9.38 7.99
CA PHE A 53 15.16 8.90 9.36
C PHE A 53 16.50 8.21 9.59
N LEU A 54 16.93 7.37 8.64
CA LEU A 54 18.20 6.65 8.69
C LEU A 54 18.78 6.54 7.28
N ASP A 55 20.09 6.68 7.15
CA ASP A 55 20.82 6.49 5.90
C ASP A 55 22.02 5.54 6.12
N LEU A 56 21.92 4.35 5.53
CA LEU A 56 22.92 3.28 5.52
C LEU A 56 23.41 2.97 4.11
N THR A 57 23.21 3.88 3.14
CA THR A 57 23.55 3.67 1.71
C THR A 57 25.03 3.31 1.47
N SER A 58 25.93 3.69 2.37
CA SER A 58 27.36 3.36 2.31
C SER A 58 27.73 1.98 2.87
N LYS A 59 26.79 1.31 3.58
CA LYS A 59 27.01 0.03 4.28
C LYS A 59 26.26 -1.12 3.63
N VAL A 60 25.01 -0.88 3.24
CA VAL A 60 24.10 -1.90 2.73
C VAL A 60 24.53 -2.32 1.32
N SER A 61 24.38 -3.60 1.01
CA SER A 61 24.62 -4.12 -0.33
C SER A 61 23.83 -3.33 -1.39
N ILE A 62 24.35 -3.31 -2.62
CA ILE A 62 23.62 -2.74 -3.77
C ILE A 62 22.79 -3.79 -4.51
N ARG A 63 22.83 -5.06 -4.07
CA ARG A 63 22.03 -6.14 -4.64
C ARG A 63 20.55 -5.95 -4.33
N GLU A 64 19.72 -6.59 -5.14
CA GLU A 64 18.30 -6.71 -4.85
C GLU A 64 18.08 -7.40 -3.50
N GLY A 65 17.21 -6.84 -2.66
CA GLY A 65 16.93 -7.34 -1.31
C GLY A 65 17.94 -6.94 -0.23
N ALA A 66 18.75 -5.90 -0.44
CA ALA A 66 19.86 -5.58 0.47
C ALA A 66 19.46 -4.94 1.82
N LEU A 67 18.57 -3.94 1.88
CA LEU A 67 17.96 -3.51 3.15
C LEU A 67 16.69 -4.33 3.38
N VAL A 68 16.60 -5.05 4.50
CA VAL A 68 15.44 -5.89 4.83
C VAL A 68 14.76 -5.39 6.10
N GLY A 69 14.22 -4.17 6.00
CA GLY A 69 13.26 -3.61 6.95
C GLY A 69 13.77 -3.32 8.36
N LEU A 70 12.84 -2.88 9.20
CA LEU A 70 13.09 -2.44 10.57
C LEU A 70 12.00 -2.95 11.51
N ALA A 71 12.31 -3.03 12.80
CA ALA A 71 11.38 -3.35 13.86
C ALA A 71 11.58 -2.40 15.04
N PHE A 72 10.46 -1.89 15.56
CA PHE A 72 10.46 -1.10 16.79
C PHE A 72 10.08 -2.00 17.98
N PRO A 73 10.86 -1.99 19.07
CA PRO A 73 10.54 -2.80 20.24
C PRO A 73 9.29 -2.27 20.96
N PRO A 74 8.55 -3.12 21.68
CA PRO A 74 7.51 -2.67 22.60
C PRO A 74 8.06 -1.60 23.57
N GLY A 75 7.37 -0.47 23.69
CA GLY A 75 7.83 0.66 24.51
C GLY A 75 8.91 1.53 23.85
N TYR A 76 9.05 1.47 22.52
CA TYR A 76 10.02 2.24 21.72
C TYR A 76 10.12 3.72 22.14
N ALA A 77 9.00 4.39 22.40
CA ALA A 77 8.94 5.80 22.78
C ALA A 77 9.87 6.16 23.97
N ALA A 78 10.01 5.25 24.94
CA ALA A 78 10.88 5.44 26.10
C ALA A 78 12.31 4.91 25.87
N LYS A 79 12.48 3.95 24.96
CA LYS A 79 13.73 3.24 24.70
C LYS A 79 14.67 3.98 23.76
N GLY A 80 14.11 4.63 22.73
CA GLY A 80 14.88 5.40 21.75
C GLY A 80 15.85 4.56 20.91
N TYR A 81 15.58 3.26 20.75
CA TYR A 81 16.34 2.37 19.86
C TYR A 81 15.42 1.43 19.09
N PHE A 82 15.89 0.99 17.92
CA PHE A 82 15.16 0.13 17.00
C PHE A 82 16.12 -0.83 16.30
N TYR A 83 15.57 -1.83 15.63
CA TYR A 83 16.34 -2.87 14.97
C TYR A 83 16.19 -2.76 13.45
N VAL A 84 17.27 -3.00 12.72
CA VAL A 84 17.32 -3.00 11.27
C VAL A 84 17.98 -4.30 10.83
N LYS A 85 17.41 -4.94 9.81
CA LYS A 85 18.03 -6.09 9.16
C LYS A 85 18.49 -5.68 7.76
N TYR A 86 19.71 -6.05 7.39
CA TYR A 86 20.29 -5.73 6.07
C TYR A 86 21.36 -6.74 5.69
N GLN A 87 21.74 -6.73 4.42
CA GLN A 87 22.81 -7.55 3.84
C GLN A 87 24.04 -6.69 3.56
N VAL A 88 25.22 -7.28 3.74
CA VAL A 88 26.52 -6.64 3.47
C VAL A 88 27.29 -7.31 2.33
N GLU A 89 28.15 -6.55 1.65
CA GLU A 89 29.11 -7.07 0.67
C GLU A 89 30.54 -7.08 1.23
N PRO A 90 31.42 -7.97 0.75
CA PRO A 90 31.19 -9.00 -0.27
C PRO A 90 30.73 -10.36 0.29
N SER A 91 30.58 -10.50 1.62
CA SER A 91 30.26 -11.80 2.25
C SER A 91 28.82 -12.25 2.05
N CYS A 92 27.92 -11.33 1.70
CA CYS A 92 26.47 -11.55 1.60
C CYS A 92 25.80 -11.85 2.95
N ASP A 93 26.50 -11.69 4.07
CA ASP A 93 25.97 -11.94 5.41
C ASP A 93 24.74 -11.07 5.69
N VAL A 94 23.79 -11.65 6.41
CA VAL A 94 22.59 -10.95 6.88
C VAL A 94 22.83 -10.49 8.30
N ILE A 95 22.80 -9.17 8.49
CA ILE A 95 23.05 -8.49 9.75
C ILE A 95 21.73 -8.03 10.34
N LEU A 96 21.50 -8.35 11.61
CA LEU A 96 20.52 -7.68 12.46
C LEU A 96 21.29 -6.75 13.41
N ALA A 97 21.02 -5.46 13.33
CA ALA A 97 21.66 -4.45 14.17
C ALA A 97 20.65 -3.57 14.90
N ARG A 98 21.05 -3.06 16.05
CA ARG A 98 20.34 -2.05 16.83
C ARG A 98 20.93 -0.67 16.54
N TYR A 99 20.06 0.32 16.36
CA TYR A 99 20.40 1.73 16.20
C TYR A 99 19.63 2.59 17.19
N ARG A 100 20.14 3.78 17.49
CA ARG A 100 19.58 4.75 18.43
C ARG A 100 19.10 6.00 17.74
N LEU A 101 18.12 6.65 18.37
CA LEU A 101 17.68 7.99 18.00
C LEU A 101 18.74 9.04 18.33
N THR A 102 18.73 10.12 17.54
CA THR A 102 19.34 11.39 17.95
C THR A 102 18.41 12.13 18.93
N ALA A 103 18.76 13.37 19.31
CA ALA A 103 17.84 14.25 20.03
C ALA A 103 16.59 14.61 19.20
N ASN A 104 16.66 14.55 17.87
CA ASN A 104 15.50 14.68 17.01
C ASN A 104 14.84 13.30 16.83
N PRO A 105 13.58 13.09 17.25
CA PRO A 105 12.91 11.79 17.13
C PRO A 105 12.65 11.37 15.69
N ASP A 106 12.70 12.30 14.73
CA ASP A 106 12.57 12.03 13.29
C ASP A 106 13.93 11.67 12.64
N VAL A 107 15.03 11.54 13.42
CA VAL A 107 16.37 11.20 12.91
C VAL A 107 17.10 10.22 13.83
N ALA A 108 17.60 9.12 13.27
CA ALA A 108 18.45 8.12 13.91
C ALA A 108 19.95 8.38 13.67
N ASP A 109 20.78 7.95 14.61
CA ASP A 109 22.23 8.02 14.49
C ASP A 109 22.78 6.78 13.77
N ALA A 110 23.17 6.93 12.50
CA ALA A 110 23.75 5.84 11.70
C ALA A 110 25.10 5.30 12.25
N ASN A 111 25.76 6.04 13.15
CA ASN A 111 27.01 5.61 13.80
C ASN A 111 26.78 4.84 15.12
N SER A 112 25.54 4.76 15.59
CA SER A 112 25.19 4.09 16.86
C SER A 112 25.02 2.56 16.74
N GLU A 113 25.46 1.99 15.62
CA GLU A 113 25.26 0.59 15.26
C GLU A 113 25.79 -0.37 16.33
N GLU A 114 24.93 -1.30 16.72
CA GLU A 114 25.30 -2.45 17.53
C GLU A 114 24.80 -3.73 16.85
N ILE A 115 25.73 -4.53 16.32
CA ILE A 115 25.40 -5.81 15.69
C ILE A 115 24.89 -6.78 16.76
N ILE A 116 23.64 -7.21 16.62
CA ILE A 116 22.96 -8.13 17.52
C ILE A 116 23.18 -9.57 17.08
N LEU A 117 22.98 -9.83 15.79
CA LEU A 117 23.12 -11.14 15.17
C LEU A 117 23.71 -10.98 13.77
N SER A 118 24.71 -11.80 13.45
CA SER A 118 25.24 -11.96 12.10
C SER A 118 24.95 -13.38 11.63
N ILE A 119 24.26 -13.51 10.51
CA ILE A 119 23.92 -14.78 9.88
C ILE A 119 24.79 -14.93 8.64
N SER A 120 25.68 -15.92 8.67
CA SER A 120 26.51 -16.23 7.52
C SER A 120 25.67 -16.69 6.34
N ALA A 121 25.85 -16.03 5.20
CA ALA A 121 25.19 -16.46 3.96
C ALA A 121 25.81 -17.75 3.40
N ALA A 122 25.11 -18.35 2.43
CA ALA A 122 25.74 -19.36 1.59
C ALA A 122 26.94 -18.72 0.87
N ALA A 123 28.00 -19.49 0.64
CA ALA A 123 29.23 -18.92 0.06
C ALA A 123 28.94 -18.35 -1.36
N PRO A 124 29.54 -17.21 -1.74
CA PRO A 124 29.41 -16.66 -3.08
C PRO A 124 29.69 -17.72 -4.16
N PRO A 125 28.90 -17.78 -5.24
CA PRO A 125 27.94 -16.77 -5.70
C PRO A 125 26.51 -16.89 -5.12
N GLN A 126 26.27 -17.78 -4.16
CA GLN A 126 24.93 -18.03 -3.61
C GLN A 126 24.60 -16.98 -2.55
N CYS A 127 24.09 -15.83 -2.99
CA CYS A 127 23.71 -14.69 -2.14
C CYS A 127 22.21 -14.39 -2.22
N GLY A 128 21.40 -15.41 -2.53
CA GLY A 128 19.96 -15.28 -2.72
C GLY A 128 19.18 -15.51 -1.43
N HIS A 129 17.90 -15.16 -1.45
CA HIS A 129 16.91 -15.48 -0.41
C HIS A 129 17.34 -15.10 1.01
N GLN A 130 17.31 -13.81 1.32
CA GLN A 130 17.68 -13.28 2.63
C GLN A 130 16.54 -13.39 3.67
N GLY A 131 15.35 -13.84 3.26
CA GLY A 131 14.13 -13.78 4.06
C GLY A 131 13.63 -12.35 4.25
N GLY A 132 12.79 -12.16 5.27
CA GLY A 132 11.97 -10.98 5.45
C GLY A 132 12.38 -10.07 6.59
N VAL A 133 11.54 -9.08 6.89
CA VAL A 133 11.83 -8.08 7.92
C VAL A 133 11.74 -8.69 9.33
N PRO A 134 12.47 -8.16 10.33
CA PRO A 134 12.26 -8.56 11.71
C PRO A 134 10.91 -8.06 12.25
N ALA A 135 10.31 -8.79 13.18
CA ALA A 135 9.08 -8.35 13.86
C ALA A 135 9.03 -8.85 15.31
N PHE A 136 8.53 -8.02 16.22
CA PHE A 136 8.27 -8.43 17.59
C PHE A 136 6.92 -9.14 17.67
N ASN A 137 6.89 -10.30 18.32
CA ASN A 137 5.63 -10.96 18.62
C ASN A 137 4.89 -10.17 19.73
N PRO A 138 3.62 -9.81 19.53
CA PRO A 138 2.88 -8.93 20.44
C PRO A 138 2.49 -9.62 21.77
N GLN A 139 2.55 -10.96 21.84
CA GLN A 139 2.21 -11.73 23.03
C GLN A 139 3.43 -12.02 23.90
N ASP A 140 4.55 -12.48 23.33
CA ASP A 140 5.74 -12.86 24.10
C ASP A 140 6.82 -11.77 24.15
N GLY A 141 6.76 -10.77 23.27
CA GLY A 141 7.69 -9.65 23.22
C GLY A 141 9.08 -9.98 22.67
N TYR A 142 9.30 -11.19 22.14
CA TYR A 142 10.57 -11.58 21.51
C TYR A 142 10.63 -11.14 20.05
N LEU A 143 11.86 -11.00 19.56
CA LEU A 143 12.14 -10.62 18.18
C LEU A 143 12.22 -11.86 17.30
N TYR A 144 11.38 -11.90 16.27
CA TYR A 144 11.40 -12.93 15.24
C TYR A 144 12.13 -12.41 14.01
N VAL A 145 12.92 -13.29 13.39
CA VAL A 145 13.72 -12.99 12.19
C VAL A 145 13.61 -14.17 11.24
N SER A 146 13.05 -13.96 10.06
CA SER A 146 13.04 -14.99 9.02
C SER A 146 14.32 -14.92 8.17
N THR A 147 14.76 -16.07 7.67
CA THR A 147 15.91 -16.22 6.77
C THR A 147 15.53 -17.19 5.66
N GLY A 148 15.90 -16.87 4.42
CA GLY A 148 15.77 -17.82 3.32
C GLY A 148 16.95 -18.78 3.28
N ASP A 149 16.89 -19.73 2.36
CA ASP A 149 17.85 -20.82 2.21
C ASP A 149 19.26 -20.37 1.75
N GLY A 150 19.44 -19.08 1.44
CA GLY A 150 20.72 -18.52 1.00
C GLY A 150 21.07 -18.80 -0.46
N SER A 151 20.23 -19.55 -1.18
CA SER A 151 20.46 -19.98 -2.56
C SER A 151 19.56 -19.22 -3.55
N PHE A 152 19.72 -19.45 -4.85
CA PHE A 152 18.76 -18.99 -5.87
C PHE A 152 17.91 -20.14 -6.41
N VAL A 153 18.42 -21.37 -6.32
CA VAL A 153 17.85 -22.54 -6.96
C VAL A 153 18.00 -23.74 -6.06
N GLY A 154 16.87 -24.24 -5.55
CA GLY A 154 16.74 -25.60 -5.05
C GLY A 154 17.51 -25.96 -3.78
N ASP A 155 18.08 -25.00 -3.05
CA ASP A 155 18.83 -25.22 -1.79
C ASP A 155 19.88 -26.36 -1.88
N PRO A 156 20.94 -26.22 -2.69
CA PRO A 156 21.96 -27.26 -2.84
C PRO A 156 22.76 -27.48 -1.55
N GLY A 157 22.79 -26.50 -0.65
CA GLY A 157 23.38 -26.62 0.68
C GLY A 157 22.49 -27.35 1.69
N ASN A 158 21.23 -27.65 1.32
CA ASN A 158 20.20 -28.19 2.18
C ASN A 158 20.05 -27.38 3.49
N PHE A 159 20.25 -26.07 3.39
CA PHE A 159 20.26 -25.16 4.52
C PHE A 159 18.92 -25.11 5.23
N ALA A 160 17.80 -25.17 4.49
CA ALA A 160 16.46 -25.13 5.05
C ALA A 160 16.19 -26.28 6.02
N GLN A 161 16.70 -27.49 5.72
CA GLN A 161 16.61 -28.66 6.61
C GLN A 161 17.83 -28.83 7.53
N ASN A 162 18.96 -28.17 7.25
CA ASN A 162 20.15 -28.23 8.10
C ASN A 162 19.93 -27.44 9.40
N THR A 163 19.87 -28.16 10.51
CA THR A 163 19.56 -27.64 11.84
C THR A 163 20.75 -26.93 12.50
N ASN A 164 21.96 -27.09 11.96
CA ASN A 164 23.15 -26.37 12.40
C ASN A 164 23.33 -25.02 11.66
N SER A 165 22.48 -24.72 10.68
CA SER A 165 22.46 -23.44 9.95
C SER A 165 21.33 -22.54 10.44
N LEU A 166 21.53 -21.22 10.34
CA LEU A 166 20.50 -20.21 10.56
C LEU A 166 19.76 -19.80 9.27
N LEU A 167 20.09 -20.38 8.12
CA LEU A 167 19.44 -20.14 6.82
C LEU A 167 18.23 -21.05 6.61
N GLY A 168 17.18 -20.55 5.97
CA GLY A 168 15.91 -21.25 5.74
C GLY A 168 15.16 -21.51 7.05
N LYS A 169 15.08 -20.50 7.92
CA LYS A 169 14.56 -20.59 9.29
C LYS A 169 13.63 -19.42 9.62
N MET A 170 12.75 -19.67 10.59
CA MET A 170 12.26 -18.62 11.47
C MET A 170 13.09 -18.67 12.74
N LEU A 171 13.70 -17.55 13.14
CA LEU A 171 14.46 -17.41 14.36
C LEU A 171 13.65 -16.63 15.40
N ARG A 172 13.86 -16.93 16.69
CA ARG A 172 13.24 -16.22 17.82
C ARG A 172 14.27 -15.96 18.90
N ILE A 173 14.54 -14.68 19.19
CA ILE A 173 15.59 -14.23 20.11
C ILE A 173 15.08 -13.16 21.08
N ASP A 174 15.69 -13.10 22.26
CA ASP A 174 15.38 -12.08 23.27
C ASP A 174 16.42 -10.96 23.25
N THR A 175 16.04 -9.82 22.69
CA THR A 175 16.89 -8.63 22.57
C THR A 175 16.65 -7.60 23.68
N GLU A 176 15.63 -7.81 24.51
CA GLU A 176 15.11 -6.79 25.43
C GLU A 176 15.46 -7.08 26.89
N SER A 177 15.72 -8.33 27.25
CA SER A 177 16.23 -8.69 28.57
C SER A 177 17.73 -8.37 28.70
N ALA A 178 18.17 -8.13 29.94
CA ALA A 178 19.58 -7.94 30.24
C ALA A 178 20.37 -9.20 29.85
N VAL A 179 21.43 -9.01 29.08
CA VAL A 179 22.36 -10.08 28.71
C VAL A 179 23.40 -10.23 29.84
N PRO A 180 23.69 -11.46 30.32
CA PRO A 180 24.69 -11.67 31.36
C PRO A 180 26.06 -11.12 30.97
N ALA A 181 26.75 -10.49 31.93
CA ALA A 181 28.09 -9.97 31.72
C ALA A 181 29.06 -11.07 31.24
N GLY A 182 29.83 -10.77 30.19
CA GLY A 182 30.77 -11.73 29.59
C GLY A 182 30.15 -12.67 28.56
N SER A 183 28.85 -12.57 28.27
CA SER A 183 28.23 -13.33 27.18
C SER A 183 28.84 -12.98 25.82
N GLN A 184 29.02 -14.00 24.97
CA GLN A 184 29.45 -13.81 23.59
C GLN A 184 28.34 -13.23 22.71
N LEU A 185 27.09 -13.65 22.96
CA LEU A 185 25.90 -13.14 22.27
C LEU A 185 25.51 -11.77 22.84
N LYS A 186 24.85 -10.96 22.00
CA LYS A 186 24.26 -9.66 22.36
C LYS A 186 22.76 -9.73 22.66
N TYR A 187 22.24 -10.95 22.76
CA TYR A 187 20.85 -11.29 23.02
C TYR A 187 20.81 -12.58 23.85
N ASN A 188 19.65 -12.87 24.43
CA ASN A 188 19.40 -14.12 25.13
C ASN A 188 18.62 -15.09 24.23
N ILE A 189 18.79 -16.40 24.47
CA ILE A 189 17.95 -17.43 23.87
C ILE A 189 16.72 -17.63 24.75
N PRO A 190 15.50 -17.44 24.22
CA PRO A 190 14.29 -17.74 24.98
C PRO A 190 14.29 -19.21 25.44
N PRO A 191 14.09 -19.50 26.73
CA PRO A 191 14.13 -20.88 27.25
C PRO A 191 12.98 -21.75 26.68
N THR A 192 11.97 -21.11 26.10
CA THR A 192 10.81 -21.75 25.46
C THR A 192 11.01 -22.00 23.97
N ASN A 193 12.19 -21.72 23.40
CA ASN A 193 12.47 -22.14 22.03
C ASN A 193 12.46 -23.68 21.93
N PRO A 194 11.94 -24.24 20.83
CA PRO A 194 11.66 -25.68 20.70
C PRO A 194 12.93 -26.56 20.74
N PHE A 195 14.08 -26.00 20.38
CA PHE A 195 15.32 -26.76 20.21
C PHE A 195 16.45 -26.41 21.19
N VAL A 196 16.17 -25.66 22.27
CA VAL A 196 17.20 -25.17 23.22
C VAL A 196 18.04 -26.30 23.82
N SER A 197 17.42 -27.46 24.05
CA SER A 197 18.06 -28.64 24.64
C SER A 197 18.39 -29.75 23.63
N THR A 198 18.13 -29.52 22.34
CA THR A 198 18.30 -30.52 21.30
C THR A 198 19.70 -30.42 20.71
N LEU A 199 20.51 -31.47 20.88
CA LEU A 199 21.86 -31.51 20.30
C LEU A 199 21.82 -31.45 18.77
N GLY A 200 22.71 -30.65 18.17
CA GLY A 200 22.79 -30.47 16.72
C GLY A 200 21.80 -29.46 16.13
N TYR A 201 21.12 -28.68 16.97
CA TYR A 201 20.27 -27.57 16.56
C TYR A 201 20.86 -26.24 17.04
N GLN A 202 20.79 -25.22 16.18
CA GLN A 202 20.94 -23.83 16.61
C GLN A 202 19.75 -23.45 17.51
N ARG A 203 20.05 -22.78 18.63
CA ARG A 203 19.06 -22.57 19.70
C ARG A 203 18.12 -21.41 19.41
N GLU A 204 18.48 -20.57 18.44
CA GLU A 204 17.72 -19.46 17.90
C GLU A 204 16.51 -19.94 17.08
N ILE A 205 16.55 -21.19 16.58
CA ILE A 205 15.55 -21.73 15.66
C ILE A 205 14.19 -21.85 16.35
N TRP A 206 13.18 -21.21 15.74
CA TRP A 206 11.77 -21.38 16.05
C TRP A 206 11.09 -22.36 15.10
N ALA A 207 11.34 -22.26 13.80
CA ALA A 207 10.82 -23.17 12.78
C ALA A 207 11.82 -23.33 11.62
N ILE A 208 11.67 -24.41 10.85
CA ILE A 208 12.60 -24.80 9.77
C ILE A 208 11.87 -25.05 8.44
N GLY A 209 12.63 -25.27 7.37
CA GLY A 209 12.09 -25.74 6.10
C GLY A 209 11.47 -24.66 5.23
N PHE A 210 12.04 -23.45 5.26
CA PHE A 210 11.62 -22.34 4.40
C PHE A 210 12.56 -22.12 3.22
N ARG A 211 12.02 -21.65 2.09
CA ARG A 211 12.81 -21.25 0.91
C ARG A 211 13.24 -19.80 0.98
N ASN A 212 12.27 -18.89 0.93
CA ASN A 212 12.45 -17.45 1.03
C ASN A 212 11.22 -16.80 1.70
N PRO A 213 11.12 -16.88 3.04
CA PRO A 213 10.01 -16.32 3.82
C PRO A 213 10.10 -14.77 3.84
N TRP A 214 9.65 -14.14 2.75
CA TRP A 214 9.89 -12.74 2.38
C TRP A 214 9.11 -11.74 3.23
N ARG A 215 7.81 -11.98 3.45
CA ARG A 215 7.02 -11.20 4.42
C ARG A 215 6.30 -12.16 5.35
N PHE A 216 6.63 -12.06 6.62
CA PHE A 216 5.76 -12.55 7.67
C PHE A 216 5.21 -11.40 8.48
N SER A 217 4.11 -11.66 9.20
CA SER A 217 3.53 -10.73 10.15
C SER A 217 2.80 -11.48 11.25
N PHE A 218 2.73 -10.83 12.41
CA PHE A 218 1.83 -11.25 13.48
C PHE A 218 0.53 -10.50 13.34
N ASP A 219 -0.58 -11.19 13.55
CA ASP A 219 -1.83 -10.53 13.89
C ASP A 219 -1.65 -9.80 15.23
N ARG A 220 -1.67 -8.47 15.22
CA ARG A 220 -1.45 -7.67 16.43
C ARG A 220 -2.45 -7.95 17.56
N LEU A 221 -3.62 -8.52 17.26
CA LEU A 221 -4.63 -8.83 18.27
C LEU A 221 -4.47 -10.24 18.84
N THR A 222 -4.24 -11.24 17.98
CA THR A 222 -4.21 -12.65 18.42
C THR A 222 -2.81 -13.19 18.62
N ALA A 223 -1.79 -12.57 18.02
CA ALA A 223 -0.42 -13.06 17.87
C ALA A 223 -0.26 -14.27 16.95
N ASP A 224 -1.26 -14.57 16.11
CA ASP A 224 -1.12 -15.58 15.05
C ASP A 224 -0.05 -15.14 14.05
N LEU A 225 0.78 -16.07 13.61
CA LEU A 225 1.88 -15.84 12.67
C LEU A 225 1.47 -16.29 11.26
N TYR A 226 1.56 -15.37 10.30
CA TYR A 226 1.37 -15.64 8.87
C TYR A 226 2.67 -15.38 8.13
N ILE A 227 3.05 -16.26 7.20
CA ILE A 227 4.34 -16.19 6.52
C ILE A 227 4.10 -16.41 5.02
N GLY A 228 4.47 -15.45 4.18
CA GLY A 228 4.58 -15.67 2.74
C GLY A 228 5.96 -16.24 2.41
N ASP A 229 5.99 -17.47 1.91
CA ASP A 229 7.22 -18.15 1.47
C ASP A 229 7.21 -18.30 -0.06
N ILE A 230 8.23 -17.71 -0.70
CA ILE A 230 8.31 -17.66 -2.16
C ILE A 230 8.80 -19.00 -2.70
N GLY A 231 8.05 -19.56 -3.64
CA GLY A 231 8.34 -20.80 -4.34
C GLY A 231 9.50 -20.72 -5.34
N GLN A 232 9.91 -21.86 -5.87
CA GLN A 232 10.99 -21.94 -6.85
C GLN A 232 10.49 -21.85 -8.29
N TYR A 233 9.52 -22.68 -8.67
CA TYR A 233 9.10 -22.89 -10.05
C TYR A 233 7.60 -23.15 -10.25
N ALA A 234 6.88 -23.57 -9.22
CA ALA A 234 5.55 -24.14 -9.41
C ALA A 234 4.50 -23.57 -8.46
N TYR A 235 4.82 -23.41 -7.17
CA TYR A 235 3.83 -23.06 -6.16
C TYR A 235 4.34 -21.99 -5.21
N GLU A 236 3.47 -21.04 -4.92
CA GLU A 236 3.66 -20.02 -3.90
C GLU A 236 2.76 -20.33 -2.70
N GLU A 237 3.20 -19.99 -1.48
CA GLU A 237 2.47 -20.38 -0.27
C GLU A 237 2.37 -19.30 0.81
N ILE A 238 1.26 -19.36 1.56
CA ILE A 238 1.11 -18.69 2.85
C ILE A 238 1.06 -19.76 3.92
N ASP A 239 2.07 -19.78 4.79
CA ASP A 239 2.09 -20.59 5.99
C ASP A 239 1.44 -19.90 7.17
N PHE A 240 1.02 -20.70 8.14
CA PHE A 240 0.35 -20.23 9.34
C PHE A 240 0.78 -21.01 10.57
N GLN A 241 1.01 -20.28 11.66
CA GLN A 241 1.16 -20.83 12.99
C GLN A 241 0.25 -20.09 13.97
N ALA A 242 -0.56 -20.84 14.70
CA ALA A 242 -1.45 -20.27 15.71
C ALA A 242 -0.66 -19.68 16.88
N ALA A 243 -1.21 -18.62 17.47
CA ALA A 243 -0.68 -18.01 18.68
C ALA A 243 -0.53 -19.04 19.81
N GLY A 244 0.53 -18.89 20.62
CA GLY A 244 0.84 -19.81 21.71
C GLY A 244 1.33 -21.21 21.27
N GLY A 245 1.61 -21.42 19.99
CA GLY A 245 2.28 -22.62 19.49
C GLY A 245 3.65 -22.84 20.17
N ALA A 246 4.08 -24.10 20.26
CA ALA A 246 5.36 -24.45 20.90
C ALA A 246 6.59 -24.22 19.99
N GLY A 247 6.37 -23.84 18.73
CA GLY A 247 7.40 -23.84 17.70
C GLY A 247 7.76 -25.26 17.26
N GLY A 248 8.71 -25.34 16.34
CA GLY A 248 9.29 -26.59 15.84
C GLY A 248 8.67 -27.09 14.55
N GLU A 249 7.79 -26.32 13.93
CA GLU A 249 7.22 -26.60 12.62
C GLU A 249 8.33 -26.73 11.56
N ASN A 250 8.11 -27.64 10.63
CA ASN A 250 8.93 -27.84 9.44
C ASN A 250 8.04 -27.66 8.21
N TYR A 251 8.27 -26.59 7.46
CA TYR A 251 7.46 -26.24 6.27
C TYR A 251 7.92 -26.97 4.99
N GLY A 252 8.94 -27.82 5.10
CA GLY A 252 9.21 -28.88 4.13
C GLY A 252 10.18 -28.54 3.01
N TRP A 253 10.54 -27.27 2.77
CA TRP A 253 11.55 -26.93 1.76
C TRP A 253 12.92 -27.57 2.12
N ASN A 254 13.65 -28.19 1.20
CA ASN A 254 13.42 -28.30 -0.24
C ASN A 254 12.80 -29.63 -0.72
N LYS A 255 12.15 -30.40 0.17
CA LYS A 255 11.42 -31.61 -0.24
C LYS A 255 10.04 -31.27 -0.78
N LEU A 256 9.42 -30.23 -0.22
CA LEU A 256 8.14 -29.69 -0.66
C LEU A 256 8.31 -28.29 -1.25
N GLU A 257 7.45 -27.95 -2.20
CA GLU A 257 7.17 -26.60 -2.69
C GLU A 257 5.66 -26.44 -2.65
N GLY A 258 5.13 -25.66 -1.70
CA GLY A 258 3.73 -25.82 -1.31
C GLY A 258 3.50 -27.16 -0.62
N ASN A 259 2.37 -27.79 -0.91
CA ASN A 259 2.03 -29.14 -0.49
C ASN A 259 2.37 -30.19 -1.57
N HIS A 260 3.35 -29.89 -2.43
CA HIS A 260 3.75 -30.72 -3.56
C HIS A 260 5.22 -31.13 -3.46
N CYS A 261 5.55 -32.33 -3.94
CA CYS A 261 6.93 -32.78 -3.96
C CYS A 261 7.78 -31.92 -4.92
N TYR A 262 8.84 -31.31 -4.39
CA TYR A 262 9.78 -30.55 -5.19
C TYR A 262 10.71 -31.50 -5.96
N ASN A 263 10.82 -31.27 -7.27
CA ASN A 263 11.71 -32.01 -8.19
C ASN A 263 11.59 -33.55 -8.09
N ALA A 264 10.42 -34.06 -7.72
CA ALA A 264 10.15 -35.48 -7.59
C ALA A 264 8.67 -35.78 -7.84
N THR A 265 8.35 -36.95 -8.39
CA THR A 265 6.95 -37.39 -8.56
C THR A 265 6.30 -37.77 -7.23
N THR A 266 7.08 -38.31 -6.29
CA THR A 266 6.63 -38.74 -4.96
C THR A 266 7.72 -38.45 -3.93
N CYS A 267 7.32 -38.08 -2.72
CA CYS A 267 8.18 -37.77 -1.59
C CYS A 267 7.45 -38.12 -0.29
N ASP A 268 8.20 -38.33 0.78
CA ASP A 268 7.62 -38.52 2.11
C ASP A 268 7.24 -37.16 2.70
N MET A 269 5.94 -36.96 2.94
CA MET A 269 5.38 -35.73 3.51
C MET A 269 5.28 -35.79 5.05
N THR A 270 5.69 -36.89 5.67
CA THR A 270 5.55 -37.11 7.11
C THR A 270 6.37 -36.08 7.89
N GLY A 271 5.71 -35.40 8.83
CA GLY A 271 6.35 -34.43 9.71
C GLY A 271 6.49 -33.02 9.14
N PHE A 272 5.93 -32.76 7.94
CA PHE A 272 5.82 -31.41 7.41
C PHE A 272 4.49 -30.74 7.76
N THR A 273 4.53 -29.43 7.91
CA THR A 273 3.38 -28.57 8.20
C THR A 273 2.85 -28.05 6.87
N PRO A 274 1.57 -28.32 6.52
CA PRO A 274 1.01 -27.84 5.27
C PRO A 274 0.73 -26.33 5.33
N PRO A 275 0.80 -25.62 4.19
CA PRO A 275 0.47 -24.21 4.13
C PRO A 275 -1.02 -23.96 4.42
N ALA A 276 -1.34 -22.74 4.85
CA ALA A 276 -2.73 -22.30 4.99
C ALA A 276 -3.41 -22.15 3.61
N VAL A 277 -2.65 -21.69 2.62
CA VAL A 277 -3.07 -21.64 1.22
C VAL A 277 -1.83 -21.71 0.32
N GLU A 278 -2.00 -22.34 -0.84
CA GLU A 278 -1.02 -22.36 -1.93
C GLU A 278 -1.70 -21.96 -3.25
N TYR A 279 -0.91 -21.49 -4.21
CA TYR A 279 -1.36 -21.26 -5.58
C TYR A 279 -0.24 -21.52 -6.59
N ASP A 280 -0.63 -21.93 -7.80
CA ASP A 280 0.32 -22.24 -8.86
C ASP A 280 0.81 -21.00 -9.63
N HIS A 281 1.84 -21.21 -10.45
CA HIS A 281 2.42 -20.14 -11.27
C HIS A 281 1.53 -19.63 -12.41
N ALA A 282 0.33 -20.21 -12.61
CA ALA A 282 -0.68 -19.63 -13.50
C ALA A 282 -1.48 -18.52 -12.81
N GLN A 283 -1.53 -18.51 -11.47
CA GLN A 283 -2.26 -17.52 -10.66
C GLN A 283 -1.38 -16.38 -10.14
N GLY A 284 -0.07 -16.57 -10.02
CA GLY A 284 0.94 -15.58 -9.60
C GLY A 284 2.34 -16.14 -9.82
N CYS A 285 3.41 -15.49 -9.34
CA CYS A 285 4.76 -16.07 -9.48
C CYS A 285 5.75 -15.71 -8.37
N SER A 286 5.31 -14.94 -7.37
CA SER A 286 6.13 -14.59 -6.21
C SER A 286 5.19 -14.03 -5.15
N VAL A 287 4.80 -14.87 -4.19
CA VAL A 287 3.97 -14.42 -3.07
C VAL A 287 4.74 -13.41 -2.23
N THR A 288 4.08 -12.31 -1.92
CA THR A 288 4.67 -11.30 -1.05
C THR A 288 4.56 -11.72 0.40
N GLY A 289 3.41 -12.28 0.80
CA GLY A 289 2.90 -12.27 2.17
C GLY A 289 2.04 -11.03 2.43
N GLY A 290 1.71 -10.74 3.69
CA GLY A 290 0.58 -9.87 4.01
C GLY A 290 0.49 -9.31 5.42
N MET A 291 -0.67 -8.76 5.76
CA MET A 291 -1.02 -8.21 7.07
C MET A 291 -2.50 -8.46 7.41
N VAL A 292 -2.81 -8.74 8.68
CA VAL A 292 -4.19 -8.82 9.16
C VAL A 292 -4.73 -7.41 9.40
N TYR A 293 -5.89 -7.09 8.81
CA TYR A 293 -6.51 -5.79 9.06
C TYR A 293 -7.18 -5.74 10.44
N ARG A 294 -6.73 -4.77 11.26
CA ARG A 294 -7.24 -4.54 12.62
C ARG A 294 -7.71 -3.09 12.85
N GLY A 295 -7.76 -2.28 11.80
CA GLY A 295 -8.18 -0.88 11.84
C GLY A 295 -9.67 -0.66 12.12
N SER A 296 -10.03 0.38 12.87
CA SER A 296 -11.43 0.68 13.16
C SER A 296 -12.22 1.20 11.97
N ASP A 297 -11.54 1.74 10.96
CA ASP A 297 -12.16 2.51 9.87
C ASP A 297 -13.07 1.65 8.98
N TYR A 298 -12.72 0.37 8.79
CA TYR A 298 -13.45 -0.55 7.92
C TYR A 298 -13.80 -1.86 8.66
N PRO A 299 -14.91 -1.90 9.43
CA PRO A 299 -15.32 -3.09 10.18
C PRO A 299 -15.49 -4.34 9.33
N SER A 300 -15.84 -4.20 8.04
CA SER A 300 -15.97 -5.33 7.10
C SER A 300 -14.64 -6.03 6.76
N MET A 301 -13.50 -5.41 7.05
CA MET A 301 -12.17 -5.96 6.80
C MET A 301 -11.56 -6.63 8.04
N GLN A 302 -12.19 -6.51 9.21
CA GLN A 302 -11.64 -6.99 10.48
C GLN A 302 -11.28 -8.47 10.46
N GLY A 303 -10.03 -8.78 10.82
CA GLY A 303 -9.52 -10.15 10.93
C GLY A 303 -9.26 -10.85 9.61
N ILE A 304 -9.34 -10.14 8.48
CA ILE A 304 -8.92 -10.67 7.18
C ILE A 304 -7.42 -10.45 7.03
N TYR A 305 -6.69 -11.51 6.69
CA TYR A 305 -5.30 -11.43 6.26
C TYR A 305 -5.26 -11.06 4.77
N PHE A 306 -4.75 -9.87 4.46
CA PHE A 306 -4.57 -9.41 3.10
C PHE A 306 -3.14 -9.68 2.66
N TYR A 307 -2.98 -10.44 1.59
CA TYR A 307 -1.68 -10.79 1.03
C TYR A 307 -1.69 -10.58 -0.48
N GLY A 308 -0.51 -10.44 -1.07
CA GLY A 308 -0.39 -10.16 -2.50
C GLY A 308 0.69 -10.96 -3.20
N ASP A 309 0.77 -10.75 -4.50
CA ASP A 309 1.79 -11.33 -5.39
C ASP A 309 2.52 -10.21 -6.12
N TYR A 310 3.85 -10.28 -6.12
CA TYR A 310 4.71 -9.28 -6.73
C TYR A 310 4.54 -9.20 -8.24
N CYS A 311 4.36 -10.34 -8.90
CA CYS A 311 4.41 -10.45 -10.35
C CYS A 311 3.19 -9.83 -11.02
N ASN A 312 1.99 -10.08 -10.50
CA ASN A 312 0.76 -9.58 -11.10
C ASN A 312 0.11 -8.41 -10.34
N GLY A 313 0.37 -8.26 -9.04
CA GLY A 313 -0.27 -7.23 -8.22
C GLY A 313 -1.65 -7.62 -7.70
N ASN A 314 -2.00 -8.90 -7.75
CA ASN A 314 -3.20 -9.42 -7.12
C ASN A 314 -3.12 -9.27 -5.60
N ILE A 315 -4.24 -8.96 -4.97
CA ILE A 315 -4.42 -8.99 -3.51
C ILE A 315 -5.58 -9.91 -3.19
N TRP A 316 -5.30 -10.90 -2.35
CA TRP A 316 -6.26 -11.86 -1.84
C TRP A 316 -6.61 -11.56 -0.38
N GLY A 317 -7.79 -12.01 0.02
CA GLY A 317 -8.18 -12.11 1.42
C GLY A 317 -8.17 -13.56 1.87
N LEU A 318 -7.48 -13.82 2.97
CA LEU A 318 -7.46 -15.11 3.68
C LEU A 318 -8.11 -14.95 5.05
N ARG A 319 -8.96 -15.89 5.44
CA ARG A 319 -9.54 -15.97 6.78
C ARG A 319 -9.88 -17.39 7.17
N ARG A 320 -10.03 -17.65 8.46
CA ARG A 320 -10.46 -18.93 8.99
C ARG A 320 -11.93 -18.87 9.44
N VAL A 321 -12.76 -19.79 8.95
CA VAL A 321 -14.18 -19.91 9.30
C VAL A 321 -14.49 -21.36 9.61
N ASN A 322 -14.95 -21.65 10.83
CA ASN A 322 -15.20 -23.02 11.31
C ASN A 322 -13.98 -23.93 11.09
N ASP A 323 -12.81 -23.46 11.51
CA ASP A 323 -11.50 -24.11 11.38
C ASP A 323 -10.99 -24.35 9.95
N ALA A 324 -11.75 -23.97 8.92
CA ALA A 324 -11.35 -24.08 7.52
C ALA A 324 -10.86 -22.74 6.96
N TRP A 325 -9.82 -22.78 6.14
CA TRP A 325 -9.32 -21.63 5.39
C TRP A 325 -10.29 -21.27 4.26
N GLN A 326 -10.55 -19.98 4.13
CA GLN A 326 -11.23 -19.39 2.98
C GLN A 326 -10.30 -18.37 2.35
N ASN A 327 -10.09 -18.50 1.05
CA ASN A 327 -9.28 -17.60 0.25
C ASN A 327 -10.12 -17.01 -0.90
N THR A 328 -9.90 -15.74 -1.23
CA THR A 328 -10.53 -15.11 -2.39
C THR A 328 -9.67 -14.01 -2.97
N LEU A 329 -9.64 -13.89 -4.30
CA LEU A 329 -9.06 -12.72 -4.97
C LEU A 329 -9.99 -11.52 -4.75
N LEU A 330 -9.48 -10.43 -4.19
CA LEU A 330 -10.27 -9.26 -3.84
C LEU A 330 -10.06 -8.09 -4.80
N ILE A 331 -8.82 -7.89 -5.25
CA ILE A 331 -8.49 -6.85 -6.22
C ILE A 331 -7.28 -7.27 -7.06
N ASP A 332 -7.33 -6.95 -8.34
CA ASP A 332 -6.21 -7.00 -9.29
C ASP A 332 -5.71 -5.56 -9.47
N THR A 333 -4.44 -5.32 -9.17
CA THR A 333 -3.83 -3.98 -9.15
C THR A 333 -2.67 -3.88 -10.13
N ASP A 334 -2.27 -2.65 -10.44
CA ASP A 334 -1.01 -2.37 -11.11
C ASP A 334 0.16 -2.21 -10.13
N TYR A 335 0.15 -2.82 -8.95
CA TYR A 335 1.22 -2.68 -7.95
C TYR A 335 2.24 -3.82 -8.02
N ALA A 336 3.53 -3.50 -7.88
CA ALA A 336 4.59 -4.50 -7.77
C ALA A 336 4.73 -4.77 -6.29
N ILE A 337 3.80 -5.58 -5.79
CA ILE A 337 3.53 -5.69 -4.37
C ILE A 337 4.71 -6.38 -3.71
N VAL A 338 5.51 -5.63 -2.97
CA VAL A 338 6.70 -6.16 -2.29
C VAL A 338 6.54 -6.19 -0.77
N SER A 339 5.55 -5.48 -0.24
CA SER A 339 5.30 -5.47 1.20
C SER A 339 3.88 -5.04 1.52
N PHE A 340 3.46 -5.45 2.72
CA PHE A 340 2.33 -4.89 3.43
C PHE A 340 2.81 -4.40 4.79
N GLY A 341 2.26 -3.30 5.26
CA GLY A 341 2.47 -2.83 6.64
C GLY A 341 1.21 -2.24 7.22
N GLU A 342 1.30 -1.69 8.42
CA GLU A 342 0.17 -1.06 9.08
C GLU A 342 0.55 0.26 9.76
N ASP A 343 -0.44 1.10 10.02
CA ASP A 343 -0.31 2.25 10.93
C ASP A 343 -0.59 1.86 12.39
N GLU A 344 -0.44 2.82 13.30
CA GLU A 344 -0.71 2.60 14.73
C GLU A 344 -2.18 2.23 14.98
N ALA A 345 -3.09 2.67 14.12
CA ALA A 345 -4.52 2.36 14.20
C ALA A 345 -4.87 0.95 13.67
N GLY A 346 -3.94 0.25 13.01
CA GLY A 346 -4.15 -1.08 12.42
C GLY A 346 -4.72 -1.05 11.00
N ASN A 347 -4.67 0.10 10.33
CA ASN A 347 -4.97 0.18 8.91
C ASN A 347 -3.83 -0.38 8.09
N VAL A 348 -4.15 -1.17 7.07
CA VAL A 348 -3.17 -1.85 6.22
C VAL A 348 -2.75 -0.96 5.04
N TYR A 349 -1.46 -0.97 4.74
CA TYR A 349 -0.82 -0.29 3.62
C TYR A 349 -0.14 -1.30 2.70
N VAL A 350 -0.19 -1.02 1.40
CA VAL A 350 0.40 -1.83 0.32
C VAL A 350 1.55 -1.03 -0.32
N VAL A 351 2.69 -1.69 -0.52
CA VAL A 351 3.91 -1.08 -1.06
C VAL A 351 4.15 -1.53 -2.50
N ASP A 352 4.17 -0.56 -3.43
CA ASP A 352 4.56 -0.73 -4.83
C ASP A 352 6.05 -0.42 -4.99
N ARG A 353 6.86 -1.46 -5.23
CA ARG A 353 8.31 -1.32 -5.37
C ARG A 353 8.71 -0.50 -6.59
N GLU A 354 8.12 -0.81 -7.74
CA GLU A 354 8.63 -0.35 -9.03
C GLU A 354 8.29 1.12 -9.28
N LEU A 355 7.10 1.55 -8.88
CA LEU A 355 6.67 2.93 -9.06
C LEU A 355 6.84 3.78 -7.80
N GLY A 356 7.32 3.21 -6.71
CA GLY A 356 7.70 3.96 -5.51
C GLY A 356 6.50 4.57 -4.79
N ARG A 357 5.44 3.77 -4.62
CA ARG A 357 4.12 4.23 -4.14
C ARG A 357 3.67 3.42 -2.94
N ILE A 358 2.99 4.07 -1.99
CA ILE A 358 2.38 3.43 -0.83
C ILE A 358 0.93 3.87 -0.73
N SER A 359 0.02 2.90 -0.64
CA SER A 359 -1.42 3.16 -0.58
C SER A 359 -2.05 2.43 0.59
N LYS A 360 -3.04 3.07 1.22
CA LYS A 360 -3.88 2.43 2.24
C LYS A 360 -4.90 1.53 1.54
N LEU A 361 -5.12 0.33 2.08
CA LEU A 361 -6.20 -0.54 1.66
C LEU A 361 -7.51 -0.07 2.32
N VAL A 362 -8.54 0.17 1.52
CA VAL A 362 -9.83 0.73 1.97
C VAL A 362 -11.00 -0.09 1.44
N ALA A 363 -12.17 0.00 2.07
CA ALA A 363 -13.39 -0.65 1.59
C ALA A 363 -14.19 0.29 0.67
N SER A 364 -14.46 -0.13 -0.58
CA SER A 364 -15.03 0.71 -1.65
C SER A 364 -16.46 1.21 -1.41
N ASN A 365 -17.18 0.65 -0.43
CA ASN A 365 -18.57 1.00 -0.10
C ASN A 365 -18.75 1.54 1.32
N ALA A 366 -17.66 1.80 2.04
CA ALA A 366 -17.72 2.40 3.36
C ALA A 366 -17.46 3.90 3.22
N THR A 367 -18.47 4.73 3.49
CA THR A 367 -18.19 6.08 3.99
C THR A 367 -17.24 5.90 5.18
N PRO A 368 -16.03 6.48 5.17
CA PRO A 368 -15.07 6.32 6.25
C PRO A 368 -15.78 6.61 7.56
N MET A 369 -15.81 5.64 8.47
CA MET A 369 -16.36 5.88 9.80
C MET A 369 -15.46 6.96 10.44
N PRO A 370 -16.00 8.10 10.90
CA PRO A 370 -15.18 9.11 11.52
C PRO A 370 -14.48 8.47 12.73
N THR A 371 -13.16 8.50 12.71
CA THR A 371 -12.32 8.10 13.84
C THR A 371 -12.84 8.81 15.10
N PRO A 372 -13.12 8.10 16.22
CA PRO A 372 -13.54 8.76 17.44
C PRO A 372 -12.38 9.65 17.93
N THR A 373 -12.49 10.95 17.66
CA THR A 373 -11.53 11.93 18.15
C THR A 373 -11.79 12.08 19.65
N PRO A 374 -10.77 11.97 20.53
CA PRO A 374 -10.94 12.29 21.94
C PRO A 374 -11.44 13.73 22.03
N THR A 375 -12.57 13.94 22.72
CA THR A 375 -13.25 15.24 22.83
C THR A 375 -12.24 16.34 23.19
N PRO A 376 -11.91 17.26 22.26
CA PRO A 376 -11.17 18.43 22.62
C PRO A 376 -12.12 19.38 23.33
N THR A 377 -11.71 19.88 24.49
CA THR A 377 -12.32 21.06 25.11
C THR A 377 -12.50 22.15 24.06
N PRO A 378 -13.67 22.79 23.94
CA PRO A 378 -13.97 23.68 22.83
C PRO A 378 -13.04 24.90 22.88
N THR A 379 -12.10 24.97 21.94
CA THR A 379 -11.40 26.20 21.59
C THR A 379 -12.31 27.00 20.65
N PRO A 380 -12.52 28.30 20.89
CA PRO A 380 -13.46 29.11 20.10
C PRO A 380 -13.06 29.16 18.63
N VAL A 381 -14.05 28.98 17.76
CA VAL A 381 -13.95 29.11 16.31
C VAL A 381 -13.39 30.49 15.95
N PRO A 382 -12.33 30.61 15.13
CA PRO A 382 -11.86 31.90 14.67
C PRO A 382 -12.94 32.56 13.80
N THR A 383 -13.37 33.76 14.21
CA THR A 383 -14.27 34.60 13.44
C THR A 383 -13.67 34.87 12.06
N PRO A 384 -14.38 34.62 10.95
CA PRO A 384 -13.89 34.94 9.61
C PRO A 384 -13.64 36.45 9.49
N THR A 385 -12.54 36.80 8.83
CA THR A 385 -12.15 38.18 8.55
C THR A 385 -13.30 38.95 7.86
N PRO A 386 -13.65 40.17 8.30
CA PRO A 386 -14.80 40.89 7.73
C PRO A 386 -14.61 41.21 6.23
N ASP A 387 -15.54 40.73 5.40
CA ASP A 387 -15.71 41.16 4.01
C ASP A 387 -16.81 42.24 3.98
N PRO A 388 -16.50 43.49 3.60
CA PRO A 388 -17.47 44.60 3.68
C PRO A 388 -18.69 44.43 2.76
N ASN A 389 -18.60 43.55 1.76
CA ASN A 389 -19.69 43.31 0.79
C ASN A 389 -20.54 42.08 1.12
N TRP A 390 -20.14 41.28 2.11
CA TRP A 390 -20.74 39.98 2.39
C TRP A 390 -20.94 39.76 3.89
N THR A 391 -22.19 39.57 4.30
CA THR A 391 -22.53 39.26 5.69
C THR A 391 -22.59 37.76 5.90
N PHE A 392 -21.80 37.24 6.84
CA PHE A 392 -21.90 35.84 7.28
C PHE A 392 -23.28 35.57 7.86
N CYS A 393 -23.90 34.45 7.47
CA CYS A 393 -25.26 34.10 7.91
C CYS A 393 -25.42 32.67 8.42
N ALA A 394 -24.59 31.71 7.99
CA ALA A 394 -24.70 30.32 8.43
C ALA A 394 -23.41 29.53 8.17
N THR A 395 -23.10 28.56 9.03
CA THR A 395 -22.12 27.51 8.73
C THR A 395 -22.74 26.44 7.83
N GLU A 396 -21.90 25.62 7.20
CA GLU A 396 -22.36 24.45 6.44
C GLU A 396 -23.32 23.56 7.25
N GLY A 397 -24.43 23.17 6.61
CA GLY A 397 -25.51 22.40 7.22
C GLY A 397 -26.59 23.23 7.93
N GLN A 398 -26.41 24.55 8.08
CA GLN A 398 -27.41 25.44 8.66
C GLN A 398 -28.15 26.26 7.59
N ARG A 399 -29.24 26.93 7.98
CA ARG A 399 -30.01 27.82 7.10
C ARG A 399 -29.52 29.25 7.23
N CYS A 400 -29.17 29.86 6.10
CA CYS A 400 -28.84 31.28 6.00
C CYS A 400 -30.13 32.10 5.87
N GLU A 401 -30.50 32.87 6.89
CA GLU A 401 -31.71 33.71 6.89
C GLU A 401 -31.42 35.17 6.53
N PHE A 402 -32.29 35.75 5.70
CA PHE A 402 -32.27 37.17 5.33
C PHE A 402 -33.61 37.61 4.71
N THR A 403 -33.86 38.91 4.65
CA THR A 403 -35.05 39.50 4.01
C THR A 403 -34.80 39.92 2.57
N GLY A 404 -35.83 39.81 1.74
CA GLY A 404 -35.80 40.16 0.30
C GLY A 404 -35.08 39.12 -0.56
N THR A 405 -34.86 39.45 -1.84
CA THR A 405 -34.00 38.67 -2.73
C THR A 405 -32.56 39.12 -2.56
N ARG A 406 -31.66 38.20 -2.22
CA ARG A 406 -30.23 38.46 -2.08
C ARG A 406 -29.41 37.44 -2.84
N GLN A 407 -28.25 37.87 -3.32
CA GLN A 407 -27.21 36.94 -3.76
C GLN A 407 -26.54 36.34 -2.52
N VAL A 408 -26.40 35.03 -2.52
CA VAL A 408 -25.76 34.24 -1.46
C VAL A 408 -24.58 33.50 -2.07
N ARG A 409 -23.46 33.48 -1.35
CA ARG A 409 -22.28 32.68 -1.70
C ARG A 409 -22.05 31.60 -0.65
N TYR A 410 -21.66 30.40 -1.08
CA TYR A 410 -21.32 29.25 -0.25
C TYR A 410 -19.92 28.78 -0.61
N GLY A 411 -19.03 28.63 0.36
CA GLY A 411 -17.63 28.30 0.08
C GLY A 411 -16.67 28.60 1.23
N ALA A 412 -15.37 28.46 0.96
CA ALA A 412 -14.27 28.75 1.88
C ALA A 412 -12.99 29.07 1.11
N ASN A 413 -12.02 29.73 1.77
CA ASN A 413 -10.68 30.00 1.22
C ASN A 413 -10.65 30.67 -0.17
N GLY A 414 -11.62 31.54 -0.46
CA GLY A 414 -11.71 32.25 -1.74
C GLY A 414 -12.45 31.49 -2.85
N SER A 415 -12.76 30.20 -2.66
CA SER A 415 -13.57 29.40 -3.58
C SER A 415 -15.03 29.39 -3.13
N TYR A 416 -15.90 30.03 -3.93
CA TYR A 416 -17.33 30.17 -3.63
C TYR A 416 -18.22 29.85 -4.83
N ALA A 417 -19.33 29.16 -4.57
CA ALA A 417 -20.48 29.04 -5.47
C ALA A 417 -21.54 30.09 -5.11
N TYR A 418 -22.29 30.59 -6.10
CA TYR A 418 -23.21 31.72 -5.94
C TYR A 418 -24.64 31.35 -6.38
N GLY A 419 -25.65 31.96 -5.75
CA GLY A 419 -27.04 31.89 -6.19
C GLY A 419 -27.88 33.04 -5.64
N ASN A 420 -29.03 33.30 -6.26
CA ASN A 420 -29.98 34.32 -5.80
C ASN A 420 -31.18 33.65 -5.14
N TYR A 421 -31.46 34.00 -3.89
CA TYR A 421 -32.54 33.38 -3.12
C TYR A 421 -33.39 34.45 -2.44
N THR A 422 -34.62 34.09 -2.09
CA THR A 422 -35.58 35.00 -1.46
C THR A 422 -35.96 34.42 -0.10
N SER A 423 -35.85 35.23 0.96
CA SER A 423 -36.23 34.83 2.33
C SER A 423 -35.39 33.70 2.96
N GLY A 424 -34.17 33.49 2.48
CA GLY A 424 -33.20 32.53 3.03
C GLY A 424 -32.91 31.31 2.13
N VAL A 425 -31.88 30.54 2.50
CA VAL A 425 -31.42 29.35 1.76
C VAL A 425 -30.62 28.40 2.66
N ASP A 426 -30.71 27.09 2.42
CA ASP A 426 -29.95 26.08 3.15
C ASP A 426 -28.49 26.03 2.67
N CYS A 427 -27.56 26.11 3.62
CA CYS A 427 -26.13 26.23 3.37
C CYS A 427 -25.47 24.86 3.14
N THR A 428 -25.75 24.23 2.00
CA THR A 428 -25.34 22.83 1.74
C THR A 428 -24.84 22.60 0.31
N ASN A 429 -24.02 21.56 0.15
CA ASN A 429 -23.58 21.04 -1.15
C ASN A 429 -24.75 20.68 -2.08
N ALA A 430 -25.91 20.29 -1.54
CA ALA A 430 -27.09 19.95 -2.34
C ALA A 430 -27.69 21.16 -3.06
N VAL A 431 -27.52 22.37 -2.49
CA VAL A 431 -28.09 23.60 -3.04
C VAL A 431 -27.10 24.34 -3.95
N PHE A 432 -25.81 24.32 -3.62
CA PHE A 432 -24.78 25.12 -4.31
C PHE A 432 -23.73 24.29 -5.07
N GLY A 433 -23.76 22.96 -4.98
CA GLY A 433 -22.63 22.11 -5.35
C GLY A 433 -21.49 22.18 -4.32
N ASP A 434 -20.40 21.45 -4.55
CA ASP A 434 -19.21 21.51 -3.69
C ASP A 434 -18.10 22.36 -4.35
N PRO A 435 -17.99 23.66 -4.02
CA PRO A 435 -16.98 24.54 -4.61
C PRO A 435 -15.56 24.24 -4.11
N ILE A 436 -15.42 23.48 -3.01
CA ILE A 436 -14.13 23.07 -2.46
C ILE A 436 -14.27 21.80 -1.60
N PHE A 437 -13.95 20.66 -2.22
CA PHE A 437 -14.07 19.33 -1.61
C PHE A 437 -13.16 19.17 -0.39
N GLY A 438 -13.68 18.54 0.67
CA GLY A 438 -12.93 18.24 1.90
C GLY A 438 -12.70 19.43 2.85
N VAL A 439 -13.24 20.61 2.54
CA VAL A 439 -13.15 21.82 3.38
C VAL A 439 -14.52 22.25 3.86
N VAL A 440 -14.64 22.60 5.14
CA VAL A 440 -15.89 23.11 5.74
C VAL A 440 -16.22 24.49 5.16
N LYS A 441 -17.45 24.65 4.68
CA LYS A 441 -17.90 25.86 3.98
C LYS A 441 -18.82 26.72 4.86
N SER A 442 -19.09 27.94 4.40
CA SER A 442 -20.02 28.85 5.07
C SER A 442 -20.78 29.70 4.06
N CYS A 443 -21.96 30.15 4.45
CA CYS A 443 -22.80 31.02 3.65
C CYS A 443 -22.68 32.47 4.07
N PHE A 444 -22.68 33.33 3.05
CA PHE A 444 -22.72 34.78 3.21
C PHE A 444 -23.74 35.34 2.22
N TYR A 445 -24.52 36.34 2.62
CA TYR A 445 -25.37 37.09 1.70
C TYR A 445 -24.78 38.48 1.41
N ALA A 446 -25.02 39.00 0.20
CA ALA A 446 -24.55 40.32 -0.19
C ALA A 446 -25.22 41.43 0.63
N THR A 447 -24.44 42.40 1.10
CA THR A 447 -24.93 43.54 1.92
C THR A 447 -25.85 44.47 1.14
N GLN A 448 -25.71 44.53 -0.18
CA GLN A 448 -26.62 45.24 -1.08
C GLN A 448 -27.76 44.35 -1.57
N ILE A 449 -28.98 44.88 -1.58
CA ILE A 449 -30.15 44.25 -2.18
C ILE A 449 -30.03 44.30 -3.70
N VAL A 450 -30.21 43.17 -4.38
CA VAL A 450 -30.33 43.15 -5.84
C VAL A 450 -31.79 43.48 -6.15
N GLU A 451 -32.06 44.72 -6.56
CA GLU A 451 -33.40 45.14 -6.96
C GLU A 451 -33.79 44.37 -8.25
N PRO A 452 -34.98 43.75 -8.32
CA PRO A 452 -35.40 43.05 -9.53
C PRO A 452 -35.56 44.05 -10.67
N THR A 453 -34.73 43.94 -11.70
CA THR A 453 -34.88 44.71 -12.95
C THR A 453 -36.29 44.45 -13.53
N PRO A 454 -37.10 45.48 -13.79
CA PRO A 454 -38.43 45.30 -14.35
C PRO A 454 -38.35 44.64 -15.72
N THR A 455 -39.17 43.62 -15.91
CA THR A 455 -39.34 42.88 -17.17
C THR A 455 -39.69 43.84 -18.32
N PRO A 456 -38.91 43.90 -19.42
CA PRO A 456 -39.30 44.69 -20.57
C PRO A 456 -40.47 44.03 -21.33
N THR A 457 -41.46 44.86 -21.64
CA THR A 457 -42.64 44.60 -22.49
C THR A 457 -42.24 44.04 -23.86
N PRO A 458 -42.99 43.07 -24.43
CA PRO A 458 -42.59 42.37 -25.66
C PRO A 458 -42.65 43.30 -26.88
N THR A 459 -41.56 43.32 -27.64
CA THR A 459 -41.51 43.79 -29.03
C THR A 459 -41.43 42.56 -29.94
N PRO A 460 -42.16 42.50 -31.07
CA PRO A 460 -42.22 41.29 -31.88
C PRO A 460 -40.85 40.86 -32.38
N THR A 461 -40.46 39.64 -32.02
CA THR A 461 -39.22 38.98 -32.42
C THR A 461 -39.36 38.43 -33.85
N PRO A 462 -38.42 38.67 -34.77
CA PRO A 462 -38.34 37.90 -36.01
C PRO A 462 -38.00 36.45 -35.67
N THR A 463 -38.71 35.51 -36.29
CA THR A 463 -38.60 34.06 -36.14
C THR A 463 -37.17 33.57 -35.86
N PRO A 464 -36.88 32.89 -34.73
CA PRO A 464 -35.57 32.29 -34.51
C PRO A 464 -35.39 31.14 -35.51
N THR A 465 -34.32 31.22 -36.31
CA THR A 465 -33.78 30.06 -37.01
C THR A 465 -33.43 28.99 -35.95
N PRO A 466 -33.86 27.72 -36.10
CA PRO A 466 -33.59 26.70 -35.10
C PRO A 466 -32.08 26.49 -34.94
N THR A 467 -31.54 26.79 -33.76
CA THR A 467 -30.21 26.33 -33.37
C THR A 467 -30.26 24.80 -33.24
N PRO A 468 -29.43 24.04 -33.97
CA PRO A 468 -29.47 22.58 -33.91
C PRO A 468 -29.19 22.11 -32.49
N THR A 469 -30.01 21.18 -32.00
CA THR A 469 -29.75 20.46 -30.73
C THR A 469 -28.37 19.79 -30.83
N PRO A 470 -27.45 20.01 -29.87
CA PRO A 470 -26.12 19.41 -29.94
C PRO A 470 -26.25 17.88 -29.96
N THR A 471 -25.64 17.25 -30.97
CA THR A 471 -25.56 15.80 -31.10
C THR A 471 -24.32 15.27 -30.40
N THR A 472 -24.35 14.00 -29.98
CA THR A 472 -23.14 13.33 -29.45
C THR A 472 -22.03 13.33 -30.51
N PRO A 473 -20.75 13.43 -30.11
CA PRO A 473 -19.63 13.43 -31.04
C PRO A 473 -19.51 12.15 -31.87
N GLN A 474 -18.83 12.24 -33.01
CA GLN A 474 -18.45 11.06 -33.78
C GLN A 474 -17.31 10.31 -33.09
N ALA A 475 -17.34 8.97 -33.11
CA ALA A 475 -16.30 8.16 -32.50
C ALA A 475 -14.93 8.35 -33.19
N PRO A 476 -13.84 8.50 -32.43
CA PRO A 476 -12.49 8.52 -32.99
C PRO A 476 -12.15 7.18 -33.65
N GLY A 477 -11.26 7.20 -34.64
CA GLY A 477 -10.87 6.03 -35.42
C GLY A 477 -9.36 5.81 -35.46
N GLY A 478 -8.91 4.68 -36.01
CA GLY A 478 -7.49 4.45 -36.32
C GLY A 478 -6.56 4.53 -35.10
N LEU A 479 -7.02 4.11 -33.92
CA LEU A 479 -6.20 4.14 -32.71
C LEU A 479 -5.02 3.17 -32.85
N VAL A 480 -3.81 3.68 -32.66
CA VAL A 480 -2.57 2.92 -32.57
C VAL A 480 -1.81 3.28 -31.30
N ALA A 481 -1.01 2.33 -30.80
CA ALA A 481 -0.21 2.49 -29.59
C ALA A 481 1.23 2.04 -29.88
N ALA A 482 2.21 2.84 -29.45
CA ALA A 482 3.63 2.55 -29.56
C ALA A 482 4.29 2.62 -28.18
N SER A 483 5.07 1.60 -27.81
CA SER A 483 5.87 1.66 -26.60
C SER A 483 7.03 2.63 -26.77
N VAL A 484 7.07 3.69 -25.97
CA VAL A 484 8.14 4.69 -25.96
C VAL A 484 9.29 4.25 -25.05
N SER A 485 8.97 3.62 -23.92
CA SER A 485 9.94 3.05 -22.98
C SER A 485 9.34 1.87 -22.22
N ALA A 486 10.10 1.27 -21.30
CA ALA A 486 9.60 0.26 -20.38
C ALA A 486 8.42 0.76 -19.51
N THR A 487 8.22 2.08 -19.39
CA THR A 487 7.20 2.69 -18.54
C THR A 487 6.30 3.71 -19.26
N GLN A 488 6.37 3.78 -20.60
CA GLN A 488 5.63 4.77 -21.40
C GLN A 488 5.09 4.18 -22.70
N VAL A 489 3.86 4.55 -23.03
CA VAL A 489 3.19 4.23 -24.31
C VAL A 489 2.60 5.51 -24.88
N GLU A 490 2.88 5.79 -26.14
CA GLU A 490 2.25 6.86 -26.90
C GLU A 490 1.08 6.32 -27.71
N LEU A 491 -0.08 6.96 -27.58
CA LEU A 491 -1.28 6.70 -28.34
C LEU A 491 -1.46 7.77 -29.40
N THR A 492 -1.88 7.36 -30.60
CA THR A 492 -2.34 8.28 -31.65
C THR A 492 -3.63 7.77 -32.27
N TRP A 493 -4.55 8.67 -32.59
CA TRP A 493 -5.84 8.34 -33.21
C TRP A 493 -6.25 9.38 -34.24
N THR A 494 -7.28 9.07 -35.02
CA THR A 494 -7.93 9.99 -35.96
C THR A 494 -9.12 10.63 -35.27
N ASP A 495 -9.13 11.97 -35.27
CA ASP A 495 -10.32 12.73 -34.91
C ASP A 495 -11.31 12.72 -36.08
N ASN A 496 -12.49 12.18 -35.84
CA ASN A 496 -13.60 12.19 -36.80
C ASN A 496 -14.71 13.17 -36.40
N SER A 497 -14.57 13.82 -35.24
CA SER A 497 -15.56 14.71 -34.67
C SER A 497 -15.22 16.15 -35.01
N THR A 498 -16.24 17.02 -34.97
CA THR A 498 -16.09 18.47 -35.17
C THR A 498 -16.86 19.28 -34.11
N ASN A 499 -17.43 18.59 -33.13
CA ASN A 499 -18.31 19.12 -32.11
C ASN A 499 -18.01 18.56 -30.72
N GLU A 500 -16.80 18.02 -30.52
CA GLU A 500 -16.28 17.51 -29.27
C GLU A 500 -15.66 18.61 -28.42
N ASN A 501 -15.74 18.44 -27.10
CA ASN A 501 -14.99 19.22 -26.13
C ASN A 501 -13.65 18.55 -25.80
N GLY A 502 -13.50 17.26 -26.14
CA GLY A 502 -12.28 16.50 -25.96
C GLY A 502 -12.48 14.99 -26.07
N PHE A 503 -11.45 14.26 -25.63
CA PHE A 503 -11.40 12.79 -25.67
C PHE A 503 -11.12 12.20 -24.30
N TYR A 504 -11.78 11.09 -23.97
CA TYR A 504 -11.44 10.22 -22.86
C TYR A 504 -10.60 9.05 -23.34
N ILE A 505 -9.50 8.78 -22.64
CA ILE A 505 -8.59 7.67 -22.89
C ILE A 505 -8.82 6.63 -21.81
N GLU A 506 -9.12 5.40 -22.22
CA GLU A 506 -9.27 4.26 -21.32
C GLU A 506 -8.22 3.19 -21.59
N ARG A 507 -7.72 2.58 -20.51
CA ARG A 507 -6.75 1.50 -20.51
C ARG A 507 -7.29 0.32 -19.72
N ALA A 508 -7.00 -0.89 -20.19
CA ALA A 508 -7.11 -2.12 -19.40
C ALA A 508 -5.72 -2.76 -19.26
N ASN A 509 -5.46 -3.34 -18.09
CA ASN A 509 -4.32 -4.22 -17.88
C ASN A 509 -4.67 -5.62 -18.42
N GLU A 510 -3.68 -6.50 -18.55
CA GLU A 510 -3.89 -7.88 -19.01
C GLU A 510 -4.89 -8.62 -18.12
N GLY A 511 -6.10 -8.88 -18.65
CA GLY A 511 -7.17 -9.57 -17.93
C GLY A 511 -8.10 -8.67 -17.11
N SER A 512 -7.89 -7.35 -17.10
CA SER A 512 -8.68 -6.42 -16.29
C SER A 512 -9.73 -5.62 -17.09
N ASN A 513 -10.58 -4.89 -16.39
CA ASN A 513 -11.57 -3.98 -16.99
C ASN A 513 -10.92 -2.66 -17.45
N PHE A 514 -11.52 -2.01 -18.45
CA PHE A 514 -11.10 -0.68 -18.89
C PHE A 514 -11.41 0.39 -17.83
N VAL A 515 -10.42 1.22 -17.52
CA VAL A 515 -10.52 2.39 -16.65
C VAL A 515 -10.03 3.63 -17.38
N GLN A 516 -10.61 4.80 -17.08
CA GLN A 516 -10.16 6.06 -17.67
C GLN A 516 -8.81 6.47 -17.07
N VAL A 517 -7.80 6.63 -17.91
CA VAL A 517 -6.43 7.00 -17.50
C VAL A 517 -6.09 8.46 -17.82
N GLY A 518 -6.88 9.10 -18.68
CA GLY A 518 -6.69 10.51 -18.99
C GLY A 518 -7.77 11.10 -19.89
N SER A 519 -7.64 12.40 -20.13
CA SER A 519 -8.43 13.12 -21.11
C SER A 519 -7.59 14.20 -21.79
N VAL A 520 -7.92 14.51 -23.04
CA VAL A 520 -7.31 15.62 -23.79
C VAL A 520 -8.39 16.57 -24.31
N SER A 521 -8.03 17.81 -24.62
CA SER A 521 -8.93 18.81 -25.20
C SER A 521 -9.39 18.42 -26.61
N ALA A 522 -10.37 19.15 -27.15
CA ALA A 522 -10.78 19.07 -28.55
C ALA A 522 -9.58 19.15 -29.51
N ASP A 523 -9.73 18.56 -30.70
CA ASP A 523 -8.73 18.46 -31.77
C ASP A 523 -7.40 17.76 -31.41
N LYS A 524 -7.23 17.25 -30.18
CA LYS A 524 -6.04 16.49 -29.80
C LYS A 524 -6.16 15.04 -30.26
N THR A 525 -5.12 14.57 -30.94
CA THR A 525 -5.04 13.24 -31.54
C THR A 525 -3.95 12.36 -30.95
N THR A 526 -3.31 12.79 -29.86
CA THR A 526 -2.23 12.06 -29.20
C THR A 526 -2.36 12.08 -27.68
N TYR A 527 -1.84 11.03 -27.02
CA TYR A 527 -1.76 10.93 -25.57
C TYR A 527 -0.57 10.07 -25.16
N LEU A 528 0.27 10.58 -24.24
CA LEU A 528 1.37 9.82 -23.67
C LEU A 528 0.93 9.24 -22.32
N ASP A 529 0.74 7.93 -22.27
CA ASP A 529 0.55 7.21 -21.02
C ASP A 529 1.91 6.95 -20.37
N THR A 530 2.02 7.29 -19.08
CA THR A 530 3.27 7.25 -18.31
C THR A 530 3.05 6.45 -17.02
N ASN A 531 4.14 6.06 -16.35
CA ASN A 531 4.10 5.21 -15.14
C ASN A 531 3.52 3.82 -15.42
N LEU A 532 3.76 3.28 -16.61
CA LEU A 532 3.46 1.89 -16.94
C LEU A 532 4.52 0.97 -16.33
N ARG A 533 4.18 -0.31 -16.17
CA ARG A 533 5.11 -1.36 -15.76
C ARG A 533 5.85 -1.88 -16.98
N SER A 534 7.09 -2.31 -16.77
CA SER A 534 7.88 -2.99 -17.79
C SER A 534 7.34 -4.39 -18.09
N ASN A 535 7.50 -4.85 -19.32
CA ASN A 535 7.10 -6.19 -19.77
C ASN A 535 5.64 -6.54 -19.44
N LYS A 536 4.72 -5.58 -19.52
CA LYS A 536 3.28 -5.77 -19.33
C LYS A 536 2.50 -5.44 -20.59
N ARG A 537 1.41 -6.16 -20.80
CA ARG A 537 0.47 -5.91 -21.90
C ARG A 537 -0.63 -4.97 -21.42
N TYR A 538 -0.94 -4.00 -22.26
CA TYR A 538 -1.99 -3.00 -22.06
C TYR A 538 -2.91 -2.96 -23.26
N SER A 539 -4.20 -2.75 -23.02
CA SER A 539 -5.21 -2.53 -24.05
C SER A 539 -5.76 -1.11 -23.93
N TYR A 540 -5.91 -0.39 -25.05
CA TYR A 540 -6.41 0.99 -25.06
C TYR A 540 -7.61 1.17 -25.96
N ARG A 541 -8.50 2.10 -25.58
CA ARG A 541 -9.59 2.62 -26.40
C ARG A 541 -9.84 4.10 -26.09
N VAL A 542 -10.34 4.85 -27.07
CA VAL A 542 -10.60 6.30 -26.95
C VAL A 542 -12.04 6.60 -27.35
N ARG A 543 -12.67 7.59 -26.72
CA ARG A 543 -13.99 8.14 -27.13
C ARG A 543 -14.02 9.66 -27.01
N ALA A 544 -14.77 10.33 -27.87
CA ALA A 544 -15.00 11.77 -27.81
C ALA A 544 -16.14 12.12 -26.84
N TYR A 545 -16.17 13.33 -26.31
CA TYR A 545 -17.25 13.83 -25.45
C TYR A 545 -17.59 15.30 -25.71
N ASN A 546 -18.85 15.67 -25.50
CA ASN A 546 -19.32 17.06 -25.46
C ASN A 546 -20.50 17.21 -24.47
N GLN A 547 -21.20 18.35 -24.48
CA GLN A 547 -22.35 18.59 -23.61
C GLN A 547 -23.55 17.65 -23.85
N ALA A 548 -23.67 17.05 -25.04
CA ALA A 548 -24.72 16.10 -25.39
C ALA A 548 -24.41 14.65 -24.97
N GLY A 549 -23.16 14.34 -24.61
CA GLY A 549 -22.73 13.02 -24.13
C GLY A 549 -21.42 12.55 -24.76
N THR A 550 -21.20 11.23 -24.72
CA THR A 550 -20.01 10.58 -25.28
C THR A 550 -20.31 9.87 -26.59
N SER A 551 -19.30 9.74 -27.45
CA SER A 551 -19.35 8.90 -28.64
C SER A 551 -19.24 7.41 -28.30
N GLY A 552 -19.40 6.56 -29.32
CA GLY A 552 -18.84 5.20 -29.27
C GLY A 552 -17.31 5.21 -29.13
N TYR A 553 -16.72 4.06 -28.81
CA TYR A 553 -15.26 3.91 -28.71
C TYR A 553 -14.62 3.69 -30.09
N SER A 554 -13.32 4.03 -30.18
CA SER A 554 -12.42 3.59 -31.24
C SER A 554 -12.25 2.06 -31.27
N ASN A 555 -11.46 1.56 -32.22
CA ASN A 555 -10.89 0.21 -32.11
C ASN A 555 -10.06 0.07 -30.83
N VAL A 556 -9.96 -1.16 -30.31
CA VAL A 556 -9.04 -1.50 -29.21
C VAL A 556 -7.67 -1.82 -29.79
N VAL A 557 -6.61 -1.27 -29.19
CA VAL A 557 -5.22 -1.61 -29.53
C VAL A 557 -4.53 -2.25 -28.34
N ASN A 558 -3.69 -3.25 -28.59
CA ASN A 558 -2.86 -3.90 -27.58
C ASN A 558 -1.40 -3.54 -27.80
N VAL A 559 -0.68 -3.26 -26.71
CA VAL A 559 0.77 -2.98 -26.73
C VAL A 559 1.42 -3.64 -25.53
N ARG A 560 2.67 -4.06 -25.68
CA ARG A 560 3.49 -4.57 -24.58
C ARG A 560 4.67 -3.63 -24.36
N THR A 561 4.85 -3.17 -23.13
CA THR A 561 6.04 -2.39 -22.76
C THR A 561 7.28 -3.30 -22.81
N PRO A 562 8.45 -2.80 -23.22
CA PRO A 562 9.72 -3.51 -23.15
C PRO A 562 10.08 -3.93 -21.72
N ARG A 563 10.98 -4.89 -21.57
CA ARG A 563 11.66 -5.16 -20.29
C ARG A 563 12.54 -3.94 -19.93
N GLY A 564 12.48 -3.54 -18.66
CA GLY A 564 13.24 -2.42 -18.10
C GLY A 564 14.69 -2.77 -17.83
#